data_AF-A0A2E3AT85-F1
#
_entry.id   AF-A0A2E3AT85-F1
#
_cell.length_a   1.000
_cell.length_b   1.000
_cell.length_c   1.000
_cell.angle_alpha   90.00
_cell.angle_beta   90.00
_cell.angle_gamma   90.00
#
_symmetry.space_group_name_H-M   'P 1'
#
loop_
_entity.id
_entity.type
_entity.pdbx_description
1 polymer ?
#
loop_
_entity_poly.entity_id
_entity_poly.type
_entity_poly.pdbx_seq_one_letter_code
_entity_poly.pdbx_strand_id
1 'polypeptide(L)'
;DEVQRTLANHPNIEIVRERVDALPDAGLTIVATGPLTAQTLAESIVQATGEDRLAFFDAIAPIVHRDSIDMSKCWIQSRWNKRTEASNEDGDYINCPMTKEQYETFVQALVDGEKTEFKEWEADTPYFDGCMPIEVMAARGVETLRYGPMKGVGLDNPYDTTEEHPQGRWPYAVVQLRQDNKLGTLWNMVGFQTKLKYGAQVELFRTIPGLENAEFARLGGLHRNTFINSPMVLDRQLRLRNAGHIRFAGQITGCEGYVESAAIGLMAGLMAAAEHRGEDWTPPPPTTALGALLGHVTGDAEAETFQPMNVNFGLFPPLHEVKKKQRKEAYTARAKADLGEWLASRERVPA
;
A
#
# COMPACT_ATOMS: atom_id res chain seq x y z
N ASP A 1 -17.52 11.59 3.07
CA ASP A 1 -18.48 12.70 3.28
C ASP A 1 -17.83 14.04 3.60
N GLU A 2 -16.92 14.13 4.59
CA GLU A 2 -16.31 15.41 4.96
C GLU A 2 -15.49 16.06 3.83
N VAL A 3 -14.59 15.32 3.19
CA VAL A 3 -13.75 15.83 2.08
C VAL A 3 -14.60 16.42 0.95
N GLN A 4 -15.62 15.68 0.50
CA GLN A 4 -16.52 16.13 -0.56
C GLN A 4 -17.26 17.41 -0.18
N ARG A 5 -17.77 17.50 1.06
CA ARG A 5 -18.47 18.68 1.56
C ARG A 5 -17.54 19.89 1.62
N THR A 6 -16.30 19.71 2.10
CA THR A 6 -15.31 20.79 2.16
C THR A 6 -14.98 21.33 0.77
N LEU A 7 -14.77 20.45 -0.22
CA LEU A 7 -14.51 20.87 -1.60
C LEU A 7 -15.73 21.57 -2.23
N ALA A 8 -16.93 21.01 -2.06
CA ALA A 8 -18.15 21.56 -2.65
C ALA A 8 -18.53 22.95 -2.09
N ASN A 9 -18.08 23.28 -0.88
CA ASN A 9 -18.35 24.57 -0.24
C ASN A 9 -17.23 25.59 -0.42
N HIS A 10 -16.13 25.23 -1.08
CA HIS A 10 -14.98 26.14 -1.24
C HIS A 10 -15.22 27.13 -2.39
N PRO A 11 -15.10 28.45 -2.18
CA PRO A 11 -15.51 29.46 -3.17
C PRO A 11 -14.69 29.43 -4.47
N ASN A 12 -13.45 28.94 -4.39
CA ASN A 12 -12.53 28.84 -5.54
C ASN A 12 -12.50 27.44 -6.18
N ILE A 13 -13.42 26.54 -5.83
CA ILE A 13 -13.48 25.18 -6.39
C ILE A 13 -14.81 24.96 -7.07
N GLU A 14 -14.76 24.65 -8.37
CA GLU A 14 -15.90 24.13 -9.13
C GLU A 14 -15.75 22.62 -9.28
N ILE A 15 -16.82 21.87 -9.00
CA ILE A 15 -16.85 20.41 -9.17
C ILE A 15 -17.65 20.09 -10.43
N VAL A 16 -16.94 19.70 -11.49
CA VAL A 16 -17.55 19.18 -12.72
C VAL A 16 -17.56 17.65 -12.69
N ARG A 17 -18.72 17.05 -12.94
CA ARG A 17 -18.92 15.59 -12.91
C ARG A 17 -18.92 15.03 -14.33
N GLU A 18 -17.74 14.93 -14.89
CA GLU A 18 -17.53 14.38 -16.23
C GLU A 18 -16.32 13.44 -16.28
N ARG A 19 -16.23 12.66 -17.35
CA ARG A 19 -15.06 11.84 -17.64
C ARG A 19 -14.13 12.62 -18.55
N VAL A 20 -12.85 12.70 -18.17
CA VAL A 20 -11.80 13.27 -19.01
C VAL A 20 -11.14 12.12 -19.78
N ASP A 21 -11.23 12.17 -21.12
CA ASP A 21 -10.77 11.09 -22.01
C ASP A 21 -9.39 11.37 -22.62
N ALA A 22 -8.87 12.59 -22.53
CA ALA A 22 -7.56 12.98 -23.06
C ALA A 22 -6.90 14.05 -22.20
N LEU A 23 -5.57 14.14 -22.26
CA LEU A 23 -4.82 15.21 -21.63
C LEU A 23 -5.20 16.57 -22.25
N PRO A 24 -5.44 17.62 -21.45
CA PRO A 24 -5.73 18.95 -21.98
C PRO A 24 -4.55 19.55 -22.76
N ASP A 25 -4.85 20.19 -23.91
CA ASP A 25 -3.85 20.83 -24.76
C ASP A 25 -3.24 22.09 -24.15
N ALA A 26 -3.94 22.74 -23.20
CA ALA A 26 -3.51 23.98 -22.57
C ALA A 26 -4.08 24.11 -21.15
N GLY A 27 -3.54 25.07 -20.39
CA GLY A 27 -3.93 25.36 -19.01
C GLY A 27 -3.20 24.51 -17.99
N LEU A 28 -2.92 25.09 -16.82
CA LEU A 28 -2.27 24.37 -15.72
C LEU A 28 -3.18 23.24 -15.24
N THR A 29 -2.72 22.01 -15.40
CA THR A 29 -3.52 20.80 -15.15
C THR A 29 -2.79 19.88 -14.18
N ILE A 30 -3.52 19.28 -13.24
CA ILE A 30 -3.02 18.20 -12.38
C ILE A 30 -3.86 16.94 -12.65
N VAL A 31 -3.21 15.88 -13.14
CA VAL A 31 -3.81 14.56 -13.36
C VAL A 31 -3.65 13.72 -12.10
N ALA A 32 -4.76 13.38 -11.44
CA ALA A 32 -4.79 12.63 -10.18
C ALA A 32 -5.83 11.49 -10.18
N THR A 33 -5.88 10.72 -11.27
CA THR A 33 -6.91 9.69 -11.54
C THR A 33 -6.70 8.37 -10.82
N GLY A 34 -5.54 8.17 -10.19
CA GLY A 34 -5.23 6.98 -9.41
C GLY A 34 -5.14 5.69 -10.24
N PRO A 35 -5.35 4.51 -9.62
CA PRO A 35 -5.01 3.21 -10.22
C PRO A 35 -5.89 2.80 -11.38
N LEU A 36 -7.13 3.31 -11.41
CA LEU A 36 -8.15 2.92 -12.38
C LEU A 36 -8.36 4.05 -13.40
N THR A 37 -7.25 4.60 -13.90
CA THR A 37 -7.27 5.60 -14.96
C THR A 37 -8.00 5.02 -16.17
N ALA A 38 -8.96 5.78 -16.72
CA ALA A 38 -9.75 5.34 -17.87
C ALA A 38 -8.84 5.02 -19.06
N GLN A 39 -9.18 3.98 -19.83
CA GLN A 39 -8.34 3.50 -20.93
C GLN A 39 -7.98 4.59 -21.95
N THR A 40 -8.96 5.39 -22.35
CA THR A 40 -8.81 6.52 -23.27
C THR A 40 -7.79 7.55 -22.78
N LEU A 41 -7.90 7.94 -21.50
CA LEU A 41 -6.94 8.86 -20.89
C LEU A 41 -5.56 8.21 -20.76
N ALA A 42 -5.48 6.92 -20.42
CA ALA A 42 -4.21 6.20 -20.37
C ALA A 42 -3.52 6.17 -21.74
N GLU A 43 -4.25 5.92 -22.83
CA GLU A 43 -3.74 6.00 -24.20
C GLU A 43 -3.22 7.40 -24.54
N SER A 44 -3.95 8.45 -24.15
CA SER A 44 -3.49 9.84 -24.31
C SER A 44 -2.21 10.13 -23.51
N ILE A 45 -2.06 9.56 -22.31
CA ILE A 45 -0.84 9.66 -21.51
C ILE A 45 0.33 8.94 -22.20
N VAL A 46 0.15 7.71 -22.71
CA VAL A 46 1.20 6.99 -23.47
C VAL A 46 1.68 7.82 -24.66
N GLN A 47 0.76 8.43 -25.41
CA GLN A 47 1.12 9.28 -26.54
C GLN A 47 1.96 10.49 -26.14
N ALA A 48 1.65 11.11 -25.00
CA ALA A 48 2.39 12.27 -24.49
C ALA A 48 3.75 11.90 -23.88
N THR A 49 3.88 10.70 -23.29
CA THR A 49 5.12 10.25 -22.64
C THR A 49 6.07 9.53 -23.59
N GLY A 50 5.54 8.89 -24.65
CA GLY A 50 6.31 7.99 -25.51
C GLY A 50 6.71 6.68 -24.82
N GLU A 51 6.10 6.36 -23.68
CA GLU A 51 6.44 5.22 -22.82
C GLU A 51 5.26 4.25 -22.73
N ASP A 52 5.48 2.99 -23.14
CA ASP A 52 4.47 1.92 -23.09
C ASP A 52 4.21 1.39 -21.66
N ARG A 53 5.08 1.73 -20.70
CA ARG A 53 5.05 1.19 -19.33
C ARG A 53 4.17 2.05 -18.44
N LEU A 54 2.88 1.71 -18.41
CA LEU A 54 1.88 2.36 -17.57
C LEU A 54 1.31 1.51 -16.43
N ALA A 55 1.83 0.32 -16.12
CA ALA A 55 1.14 -0.55 -15.17
C ALA A 55 2.04 -1.42 -14.29
N PHE A 56 1.56 -1.66 -13.07
CA PHE A 56 2.00 -2.72 -12.17
C PHE A 56 0.76 -3.45 -11.63
N PHE A 57 0.97 -4.49 -10.82
CA PHE A 57 -0.13 -5.23 -10.20
C PHE A 57 -0.08 -5.18 -8.69
N ASP A 58 -1.25 -4.92 -8.10
CA ASP A 58 -1.54 -5.25 -6.71
C ASP A 58 -2.26 -6.58 -6.65
N ALA A 59 -1.83 -7.47 -5.77
CA ALA A 59 -2.64 -8.62 -5.43
C ALA A 59 -3.61 -8.23 -4.31
N ILE A 60 -4.86 -8.67 -4.37
CA ILE A 60 -5.85 -8.45 -3.31
C ILE A 60 -5.97 -9.71 -2.48
N ALA A 61 -6.13 -9.53 -1.17
CA ALA A 61 -6.37 -10.63 -0.24
C ALA A 61 -7.87 -10.99 -0.14
N PRO A 62 -8.20 -12.26 0.11
CA PRO A 62 -9.57 -12.71 0.33
C PRO A 62 -10.23 -12.05 1.54
N ILE A 63 -11.56 -12.01 1.52
CA ILE A 63 -12.44 -11.58 2.62
C ILE A 63 -13.37 -12.73 2.98
N VAL A 64 -13.46 -13.04 4.27
CA VAL A 64 -14.25 -14.13 4.84
C VAL A 64 -15.43 -13.56 5.64
N HIS A 65 -16.56 -14.25 5.59
CA HIS A 65 -17.72 -13.94 6.44
C HIS A 65 -17.48 -14.38 7.89
N ARG A 66 -17.76 -13.49 8.85
CA ARG A 66 -17.46 -13.71 10.29
C ARG A 66 -18.14 -14.94 10.90
N ASP A 67 -19.37 -15.23 10.48
CA ASP A 67 -20.19 -16.34 10.96
C ASP A 67 -19.71 -17.71 10.44
N SER A 68 -18.96 -17.73 9.34
CA SER A 68 -18.34 -18.94 8.80
C SER A 68 -17.01 -19.32 9.48
N ILE A 69 -16.49 -18.48 10.38
CA ILE A 69 -15.23 -18.71 11.12
C ILE A 69 -15.51 -19.52 12.39
N ASP A 70 -14.85 -20.66 12.54
CA ASP A 70 -14.91 -21.50 13.74
C ASP A 70 -14.05 -20.90 14.88
N MET A 71 -14.70 -20.05 15.68
CA MET A 71 -14.09 -19.40 16.85
C MET A 71 -13.77 -20.35 18.00
N SER A 72 -14.08 -21.65 17.92
CA SER A 72 -13.59 -22.61 18.91
C SER A 72 -12.09 -22.89 18.75
N LYS A 73 -11.52 -22.57 17.58
CA LYS A 73 -10.09 -22.73 17.23
C LYS A 73 -9.35 -21.40 17.09
N CYS A 74 -10.07 -20.28 17.05
CA CYS A 74 -9.52 -18.95 16.82
C CYS A 74 -9.78 -18.02 18.01
N TRP A 75 -8.95 -17.00 18.18
CA TRP A 75 -9.14 -16.00 19.23
C TRP A 75 -8.90 -14.58 18.73
N ILE A 76 -9.50 -13.60 19.40
CA ILE A 76 -9.29 -12.18 19.11
C ILE A 76 -8.10 -11.69 19.92
N GLN A 77 -7.09 -11.13 19.25
CA GLN A 77 -5.93 -10.52 19.91
C GLN A 77 -5.12 -9.67 18.93
N SER A 78 -4.74 -8.47 19.37
CA SER A 78 -3.68 -7.66 18.74
C SER A 78 -2.31 -8.04 19.31
N ARG A 79 -1.25 -8.00 18.50
CA ARG A 79 0.11 -8.39 18.95
C ARG A 79 0.53 -7.64 20.21
N TRP A 80 1.02 -8.37 21.21
CA TRP A 80 1.41 -7.87 22.53
C TRP A 80 0.29 -7.16 23.29
N ASN A 81 -0.96 -7.45 22.94
CA ASN A 81 -2.15 -6.77 23.47
C ASN A 81 -2.09 -5.24 23.29
N LYS A 82 -1.38 -4.76 22.27
CA LYS A 82 -1.31 -3.33 21.96
C LYS A 82 -2.66 -2.84 21.47
N ARG A 83 -3.13 -1.74 22.05
CA ARG A 83 -4.35 -1.04 21.65
C ARG A 83 -4.03 0.39 21.23
N THR A 84 -4.81 0.89 20.28
CA THR A 84 -4.83 2.28 19.84
C THR A 84 -6.21 2.88 20.10
N GLU A 85 -6.38 4.20 19.98
CA GLU A 85 -7.69 4.84 20.08
C GLU A 85 -8.71 4.31 19.05
N ALA A 86 -8.21 3.76 17.93
CA ALA A 86 -9.02 3.15 16.88
C ALA A 86 -9.25 1.63 17.06
N SER A 87 -8.69 1.02 18.12
CA SER A 87 -8.81 -0.42 18.34
C SER A 87 -10.20 -0.80 18.85
N ASN A 88 -10.67 -1.98 18.46
CA ASN A 88 -11.89 -2.58 19.00
C ASN A 88 -11.71 -2.95 20.48
N GLU A 89 -12.83 -3.06 21.22
CA GLU A 89 -12.82 -3.37 22.66
C GLU A 89 -12.05 -4.67 22.98
N ASP A 90 -12.29 -5.73 22.20
CA ASP A 90 -11.72 -7.06 22.38
C ASP A 90 -10.41 -7.30 21.58
N GLY A 91 -10.01 -6.37 20.73
CA GLY A 91 -8.83 -6.47 19.85
C GLY A 91 -9.16 -6.47 18.35
N ASP A 92 -8.14 -6.26 17.52
CA ASP A 92 -8.34 -5.87 16.11
C ASP A 92 -8.27 -7.03 15.11
N TYR A 93 -7.84 -8.21 15.58
CA TYR A 93 -7.55 -9.36 14.72
C TYR A 93 -8.09 -10.66 15.30
N ILE A 94 -8.73 -11.48 14.45
CA ILE A 94 -8.95 -12.90 14.72
C ILE A 94 -7.68 -13.65 14.30
N ASN A 95 -7.20 -14.54 15.15
CA ASN A 95 -5.97 -15.30 14.96
C ASN A 95 -6.30 -16.78 14.76
N CYS A 96 -5.89 -17.31 13.61
CA CYS A 96 -6.06 -18.72 13.23
C CYS A 96 -4.70 -19.42 13.39
N PRO A 97 -4.47 -20.21 14.45
CA PRO A 97 -3.17 -20.78 14.75
C PRO A 97 -2.86 -21.95 13.84
N MET A 98 -1.57 -22.16 13.53
CA MET A 98 -1.09 -23.35 12.84
C MET A 98 0.06 -23.98 13.60
N THR A 99 0.04 -25.31 13.65
CA THR A 99 1.19 -26.13 14.03
C THR A 99 2.26 -26.10 12.93
N LYS A 100 3.44 -26.65 13.23
CA LYS A 100 4.53 -26.76 12.27
C LYS A 100 4.14 -27.56 11.03
N GLU A 101 3.55 -28.74 11.24
CA GLU A 101 3.15 -29.64 10.16
C GLU A 101 2.06 -29.02 9.25
N GLN A 102 1.05 -28.39 9.86
CA GLN A 102 0.02 -27.67 9.12
C GLN A 102 0.63 -26.53 8.28
N TYR A 103 1.56 -25.77 8.85
CA TYR A 103 2.23 -24.69 8.14
C TYR A 103 3.06 -25.20 6.96
N GLU A 104 3.91 -26.20 7.17
CA GLU A 104 4.77 -26.74 6.10
C GLU A 104 3.92 -27.31 4.96
N THR A 105 2.82 -28.00 5.29
CA THR A 105 1.85 -28.49 4.31
C THR A 105 1.19 -27.34 3.54
N PHE A 106 0.77 -26.29 4.24
CA PHE A 106 0.14 -25.12 3.65
C PHE A 106 1.08 -24.35 2.71
N VAL A 107 2.35 -24.16 3.12
CA VAL A 107 3.37 -23.52 2.27
C VAL A 107 3.64 -24.34 1.01
N GLN A 108 3.73 -25.66 1.13
CA GLN A 108 3.91 -26.52 -0.03
C GLN A 108 2.72 -26.40 -1.00
N ALA A 109 1.50 -26.44 -0.47
CA ALA A 109 0.28 -26.29 -1.27
C ALA A 109 0.14 -24.89 -1.91
N LEU A 110 0.65 -23.82 -1.27
CA LEU A 110 0.75 -22.50 -1.89
C LEU A 110 1.68 -22.49 -3.11
N VAL A 111 2.84 -23.15 -3.01
CA VAL A 111 3.82 -23.23 -4.09
C VAL A 111 3.28 -24.05 -5.26
N ASP A 112 2.62 -25.17 -4.95
CA ASP A 112 2.08 -26.12 -5.94
C ASP A 112 0.73 -25.70 -6.52
N GLY A 113 0.04 -24.77 -5.86
CA GLY A 113 -1.32 -24.34 -6.22
C GLY A 113 -1.44 -23.81 -7.64
N GLU A 114 -2.57 -24.12 -8.28
CA GLU A 114 -2.87 -23.68 -9.63
C GLU A 114 -3.03 -22.15 -9.68
N LYS A 115 -2.22 -21.50 -10.52
CA LYS A 115 -2.20 -20.04 -10.69
C LYS A 115 -3.00 -19.67 -11.93
N THR A 116 -3.59 -18.48 -11.96
CA THR A 116 -4.08 -17.93 -13.23
C THR A 116 -2.92 -17.83 -14.22
N GLU A 117 -3.15 -18.25 -15.47
CA GLU A 117 -2.14 -18.16 -16.53
C GLU A 117 -1.73 -16.70 -16.73
N PHE A 118 -0.43 -16.49 -16.92
CA PHE A 118 0.09 -15.21 -17.36
C PHE A 118 -0.58 -14.87 -18.69
N LYS A 119 -1.30 -13.74 -18.77
CA LYS A 119 -1.46 -13.11 -20.08
C LYS A 119 -0.06 -12.66 -20.53
N GLU A 120 0.26 -12.70 -21.83
CA GLU A 120 1.62 -12.46 -22.36
C GLU A 120 2.31 -11.19 -21.82
N TRP A 121 1.53 -10.18 -21.39
CA TRP A 121 1.99 -8.93 -20.80
C TRP A 121 2.28 -8.97 -19.28
N GLU A 122 1.90 -10.03 -18.57
CA GLU A 122 2.15 -10.23 -17.13
C GLU A 122 3.54 -10.82 -16.85
N ALA A 123 4.22 -11.40 -17.84
CA ALA A 123 5.50 -12.09 -17.66
C ALA A 123 6.65 -11.14 -17.29
N ASP A 124 6.63 -9.93 -17.84
CA ASP A 124 7.70 -8.93 -17.68
C ASP A 124 7.35 -7.78 -16.72
N THR A 125 6.15 -7.81 -16.12
CA THR A 125 5.70 -6.75 -15.21
C THR A 125 6.01 -7.13 -13.76
N PRO A 126 6.86 -6.36 -13.04
CA PRO A 126 7.17 -6.61 -11.64
C PRO A 126 5.95 -6.45 -10.71
N TYR A 127 5.93 -7.23 -9.62
CA TYR A 127 4.96 -7.07 -8.53
C TYR A 127 5.41 -5.95 -7.59
N PHE A 128 4.45 -5.23 -7.00
CA PHE A 128 4.77 -4.31 -5.92
C PHE A 128 5.22 -5.10 -4.67
N ASP A 129 6.41 -4.80 -4.15
CA ASP A 129 7.05 -5.54 -3.05
C ASP A 129 6.24 -5.52 -1.75
N GLY A 130 5.43 -4.47 -1.51
CA GLY A 130 4.54 -4.39 -0.35
C GLY A 130 3.23 -5.16 -0.48
N CYS A 131 2.91 -5.65 -1.68
CA CYS A 131 1.64 -6.31 -2.02
C CYS A 131 1.86 -7.62 -2.80
N MET A 132 2.99 -8.29 -2.52
CA MET A 132 3.42 -9.51 -3.20
C MET A 132 2.43 -10.68 -2.98
N PRO A 133 2.11 -11.48 -4.03
CA PRO A 133 1.33 -12.68 -3.85
C PRO A 133 1.96 -13.66 -2.84
N ILE A 134 1.15 -14.22 -1.95
CA ILE A 134 1.60 -15.08 -0.84
C ILE A 134 2.30 -16.35 -1.35
N GLU A 135 1.90 -16.89 -2.49
CA GLU A 135 2.58 -18.00 -3.16
C GLU A 135 3.96 -17.64 -3.72
N VAL A 136 4.17 -16.37 -4.12
CA VAL A 136 5.48 -15.88 -4.55
C VAL A 136 6.40 -15.71 -3.34
N MET A 137 5.86 -15.23 -2.22
CA MET A 137 6.59 -15.18 -0.94
C MET A 137 6.95 -16.59 -0.46
N ALA A 138 6.01 -17.54 -0.53
CA ALA A 138 6.24 -18.95 -0.15
C ALA A 138 7.39 -19.58 -0.96
N ALA A 139 7.45 -19.32 -2.27
CA ALA A 139 8.48 -19.83 -3.16
C ALA A 139 9.90 -19.33 -2.83
N ARG A 140 10.04 -18.20 -2.10
CA ARG A 140 11.34 -17.67 -1.67
C ARG A 140 11.96 -18.44 -0.50
N GLY A 141 11.19 -19.31 0.16
CA GLY A 141 11.68 -20.19 1.20
C GLY A 141 10.63 -20.47 2.27
N VAL A 142 10.71 -21.65 2.88
CA VAL A 142 9.69 -22.16 3.82
C VAL A 142 9.48 -21.25 5.03
N GLU A 143 10.48 -20.53 5.52
CA GLU A 143 10.34 -19.64 6.68
C GLU A 143 9.87 -18.22 6.33
N THR A 144 9.75 -17.88 5.04
CA THR A 144 9.46 -16.51 4.57
C THR A 144 8.16 -15.98 5.18
N LEU A 145 7.09 -16.78 5.16
CA LEU A 145 5.79 -16.33 5.67
C LEU A 145 5.79 -16.19 7.21
N ARG A 146 6.55 -17.01 7.94
CA ARG A 146 6.70 -16.91 9.41
C ARG A 146 7.47 -15.68 9.87
N TYR A 147 8.31 -15.12 9.03
CA TYR A 147 8.92 -13.82 9.30
C TYR A 147 8.11 -12.64 8.76
N GLY A 148 7.14 -12.90 7.87
CA GLY A 148 6.22 -11.93 7.30
C GLY A 148 4.77 -12.10 7.79
N PRO A 149 3.79 -12.36 6.89
CA PRO A 149 2.36 -12.27 7.20
C PRO A 149 1.86 -13.34 8.19
N MET A 150 2.54 -14.47 8.30
CA MET A 150 2.14 -15.60 9.16
C MET A 150 2.90 -15.68 10.50
N LYS A 151 3.54 -14.59 10.91
CA LYS A 151 4.36 -14.55 12.13
C LYS A 151 3.53 -14.79 13.40
N GLY A 152 3.88 -15.77 14.24
CA GLY A 152 3.18 -16.02 15.52
C GLY A 152 3.57 -15.10 16.70
N VAL A 153 4.65 -14.33 16.57
CA VAL A 153 5.26 -13.59 17.70
C VAL A 153 4.34 -12.55 18.34
N GLY A 154 4.24 -12.60 19.67
CA GLY A 154 3.43 -11.69 20.48
C GLY A 154 1.93 -12.00 20.46
N LEU A 155 1.56 -13.26 20.17
CA LEU A 155 0.18 -13.73 20.14
C LEU A 155 0.08 -14.98 21.00
N ASP A 156 -0.50 -14.84 22.18
CA ASP A 156 -0.55 -15.89 23.19
C ASP A 156 -1.75 -16.80 22.86
N ASN A 157 -1.46 -18.04 22.43
CA ASN A 157 -2.50 -18.96 21.99
C ASN A 157 -3.22 -19.56 23.22
N PRO A 158 -4.49 -19.20 23.49
CA PRO A 158 -5.20 -19.66 24.68
C PRO A 158 -5.48 -21.17 24.68
N TYR A 159 -5.30 -21.84 23.54
CA TYR A 159 -5.49 -23.29 23.38
C TYR A 159 -4.21 -24.10 23.59
N ASP A 160 -3.05 -23.46 23.74
CA ASP A 160 -1.74 -24.12 23.94
C ASP A 160 -1.07 -23.60 25.21
N THR A 161 -1.69 -23.87 26.35
CA THR A 161 -1.18 -23.48 27.68
C THR A 161 -0.42 -24.63 28.34
N THR A 162 0.71 -24.31 28.96
CA THR A 162 1.45 -25.24 29.83
C THR A 162 1.79 -24.55 31.15
N GLU A 163 2.33 -25.30 32.13
CA GLU A 163 2.82 -24.70 33.38
C GLU A 163 3.89 -23.61 33.12
N GLU A 164 4.75 -23.81 32.12
CA GLU A 164 5.76 -22.85 31.68
C GLU A 164 5.16 -21.66 30.90
N HIS A 165 4.02 -21.86 30.24
CA HIS A 165 3.34 -20.86 29.41
C HIS A 165 1.86 -20.74 29.80
N PRO A 166 1.56 -20.17 30.98
CA PRO A 166 0.20 -20.13 31.52
C PRO A 166 -0.73 -19.23 30.69
N GLN A 167 -0.18 -18.29 29.93
CA GLN A 167 -0.94 -17.41 29.03
C GLN A 167 -1.09 -17.98 27.61
N GLY A 168 -0.42 -19.10 27.31
CA GLY A 168 -0.36 -19.68 25.98
C GLY A 168 1.00 -19.54 25.33
N ARG A 169 1.42 -20.56 24.58
CA ARG A 169 2.59 -20.50 23.69
C ARG A 169 2.24 -19.68 22.45
N TRP A 170 3.24 -19.02 21.87
CA TRP A 170 3.04 -18.44 20.55
C TRP A 170 2.93 -19.56 19.51
N PRO A 171 1.95 -19.49 18.59
CA PRO A 171 1.79 -20.52 17.59
C PRO A 171 2.98 -20.53 16.64
N TYR A 172 3.24 -21.68 16.01
CA TYR A 172 4.34 -21.80 15.05
C TYR A 172 4.15 -20.81 13.89
N ALA A 173 2.92 -20.73 13.36
CA ALA A 173 2.46 -19.71 12.43
C ALA A 173 1.00 -19.31 12.74
N VAL A 174 0.55 -18.19 12.20
CA VAL A 174 -0.83 -17.70 12.40
C VAL A 174 -1.35 -17.03 11.14
N VAL A 175 -2.64 -17.18 10.85
CA VAL A 175 -3.33 -16.32 9.87
C VAL A 175 -4.14 -15.29 10.65
N GLN A 176 -3.85 -14.01 10.43
CA GLN A 176 -4.60 -12.93 11.06
C GLN A 176 -5.71 -12.46 10.11
N LEU A 177 -6.92 -12.30 10.65
CA LEU A 177 -8.04 -11.69 9.95
C LEU A 177 -8.33 -10.34 10.58
N ARG A 178 -8.48 -9.29 9.78
CA ARG A 178 -8.83 -7.95 10.26
C ARG A 178 -10.26 -7.60 9.86
N GLN A 179 -11.00 -6.96 10.75
CA GLN A 179 -12.32 -6.43 10.44
C GLN A 179 -12.25 -5.48 9.23
N ASP A 180 -13.06 -5.76 8.21
CA ASP A 180 -13.07 -5.04 6.94
C ASP A 180 -14.21 -4.02 6.86
N ASN A 181 -15.33 -4.27 7.56
CA ASN A 181 -16.49 -3.38 7.59
C ASN A 181 -16.90 -2.97 9.01
N LYS A 182 -17.59 -1.84 9.13
CA LYS A 182 -18.04 -1.31 10.44
C LYS A 182 -18.95 -2.28 11.22
N LEU A 183 -19.73 -3.11 10.52
CA LEU A 183 -20.63 -4.09 11.15
C LEU A 183 -19.88 -5.31 11.72
N GLY A 184 -18.61 -5.51 11.39
CA GLY A 184 -17.85 -6.68 11.86
C GLY A 184 -18.24 -7.99 11.21
N THR A 185 -19.00 -7.97 10.11
CA THR A 185 -19.47 -9.17 9.40
C THR A 185 -18.47 -9.68 8.36
N LEU A 186 -17.54 -8.84 7.92
CA LEU A 186 -16.53 -9.15 6.89
C LEU A 186 -15.13 -8.98 7.45
N TRP A 187 -14.28 -9.98 7.18
CA TRP A 187 -12.92 -10.05 7.73
C TRP A 187 -11.90 -10.34 6.64
N ASN A 188 -10.96 -9.42 6.45
CA ASN A 188 -9.89 -9.50 5.46
C ASN A 188 -8.74 -10.40 5.95
N MET A 189 -8.24 -11.29 5.09
CA MET A 189 -7.06 -12.12 5.39
C MET A 189 -5.77 -11.29 5.25
N VAL A 190 -5.14 -10.94 6.37
CA VAL A 190 -4.03 -9.99 6.39
C VAL A 190 -2.77 -10.59 5.76
N GLY A 191 -2.28 -9.97 4.68
CA GLY A 191 -1.06 -10.40 4.00
C GLY A 191 -1.23 -11.65 3.11
N PHE A 192 -2.47 -11.96 2.74
CA PHE A 192 -2.85 -13.11 1.90
C PHE A 192 -3.25 -12.67 0.49
N GLN A 193 -2.61 -11.61 -0.02
CA GLN A 193 -2.75 -11.23 -1.41
C GLN A 193 -2.35 -12.41 -2.31
N THR A 194 -3.12 -12.77 -3.34
CA THR A 194 -2.84 -13.99 -4.12
C THR A 194 -3.30 -13.88 -5.57
N LYS A 195 -2.69 -14.69 -6.45
CA LYS A 195 -3.09 -14.94 -7.84
C LYS A 195 -3.46 -16.42 -8.10
N LEU A 196 -3.63 -17.22 -7.04
CA LEU A 196 -4.17 -18.56 -7.18
C LEU A 196 -5.55 -18.51 -7.86
N LYS A 197 -5.87 -19.53 -8.65
CA LYS A 197 -7.23 -19.65 -9.20
C LYS A 197 -8.24 -19.78 -8.06
N TYR A 198 -9.45 -19.29 -8.28
CA TYR A 198 -10.48 -19.23 -7.24
C TYR A 198 -10.78 -20.59 -6.60
N GLY A 199 -10.80 -21.67 -7.38
CA GLY A 199 -10.95 -23.03 -6.83
C GLY A 199 -9.82 -23.39 -5.86
N ALA A 200 -8.57 -23.20 -6.29
CA ALA A 200 -7.38 -23.45 -5.47
C ALA A 200 -7.36 -22.58 -4.21
N GLN A 201 -7.81 -21.31 -4.28
CA GLN A 201 -7.93 -20.46 -3.09
C GLN A 201 -8.90 -21.04 -2.07
N VAL A 202 -10.12 -21.40 -2.50
CA VAL A 202 -11.15 -21.94 -1.60
C VAL A 202 -10.69 -23.23 -0.94
N GLU A 203 -10.13 -24.16 -1.73
CA GLU A 203 -9.64 -25.44 -1.23
C GLU A 203 -8.49 -25.24 -0.23
N LEU A 204 -7.50 -24.43 -0.59
CA LEU A 204 -6.31 -24.21 0.22
C LEU A 204 -6.62 -23.43 1.51
N PHE A 205 -7.37 -22.33 1.43
CA PHE A 205 -7.65 -21.51 2.61
C PHE A 205 -8.57 -22.20 3.62
N ARG A 206 -9.37 -23.18 3.18
CA ARG A 206 -10.13 -24.06 4.09
C ARG A 206 -9.27 -25.09 4.83
N THR A 207 -7.98 -25.22 4.51
CA THR A 207 -7.04 -26.03 5.32
C THR A 207 -6.54 -25.28 6.56
N ILE A 208 -6.78 -23.97 6.65
CA ILE A 208 -6.38 -23.15 7.80
C ILE A 208 -7.31 -23.48 8.98
N PRO A 209 -6.77 -23.80 10.18
CA PRO A 209 -7.60 -24.10 11.34
C PRO A 209 -8.53 -22.94 11.70
N GLY A 210 -9.83 -23.22 11.79
CA GLY A 210 -10.88 -22.23 12.02
C GLY A 210 -11.57 -21.74 10.75
N LEU A 211 -11.03 -22.04 9.57
CA LEU A 211 -11.57 -21.64 8.27
C LEU A 211 -12.09 -22.81 7.44
N GLU A 212 -12.28 -23.99 8.04
CA GLU A 212 -12.65 -25.21 7.31
C GLU A 212 -13.97 -25.07 6.54
N ASN A 213 -14.90 -24.30 7.10
CA ASN A 213 -16.20 -23.99 6.50
C ASN A 213 -16.30 -22.54 6.01
N ALA A 214 -15.16 -21.85 5.84
CA ALA A 214 -15.15 -20.43 5.49
C ALA A 214 -15.94 -20.15 4.21
N GLU A 215 -16.79 -19.13 4.29
CA GLU A 215 -17.49 -18.54 3.15
C GLU A 215 -16.78 -17.24 2.76
N PHE A 216 -16.35 -17.17 1.51
CA PHE A 216 -15.59 -16.03 1.00
C PHE A 216 -16.52 -15.02 0.36
N ALA A 217 -16.62 -13.83 0.97
CA ALA A 217 -17.33 -12.68 0.39
C ALA A 217 -16.62 -12.19 -0.88
N ARG A 218 -15.29 -12.33 -0.89
CA ARG A 218 -14.43 -11.99 -2.03
C ARG A 218 -13.17 -12.85 -2.00
N LEU A 219 -12.78 -13.40 -3.14
CA LEU A 219 -11.50 -14.09 -3.32
C LEU A 219 -10.40 -13.11 -3.74
N GLY A 220 -9.15 -13.49 -3.51
CA GLY A 220 -8.00 -12.70 -3.91
C GLY A 220 -7.80 -12.67 -5.42
N GLY A 221 -7.01 -11.74 -5.93
CA GLY A 221 -6.71 -11.65 -7.36
C GLY A 221 -5.82 -10.47 -7.70
N LEU A 222 -5.31 -10.43 -8.93
CA LEU A 222 -4.47 -9.34 -9.40
C LEU A 222 -5.32 -8.17 -9.91
N HIS A 223 -4.98 -6.98 -9.45
CA HIS A 223 -5.53 -5.72 -9.89
C HIS A 223 -4.42 -4.97 -10.61
N ARG A 224 -4.65 -4.71 -11.90
CA ARG A 224 -3.75 -3.87 -12.69
C ARG A 224 -3.94 -2.43 -12.25
N ASN A 225 -2.89 -1.83 -11.73
CA ASN A 225 -2.85 -0.42 -11.38
C ASN A 225 -2.07 0.35 -12.42
N THR A 226 -2.61 1.49 -12.84
CA THR A 226 -1.94 2.39 -13.76
C THR A 226 -0.95 3.30 -13.01
N PHE A 227 0.28 3.42 -13.50
CA PHE A 227 1.27 4.41 -13.06
C PHE A 227 2.23 4.74 -14.19
N ILE A 228 2.79 5.94 -14.21
CA ILE A 228 3.83 6.32 -15.17
C ILE A 228 5.23 6.04 -14.60
N ASN A 229 6.22 5.77 -15.45
CA ASN A 229 7.64 5.79 -15.05
C ASN A 229 8.08 7.24 -14.76
N SER A 230 7.65 7.76 -13.61
CA SER A 230 7.74 9.17 -13.29
C SER A 230 9.16 9.74 -13.23
N PRO A 231 10.21 9.00 -12.79
CA PRO A 231 11.60 9.46 -12.96
C PRO A 231 11.97 9.85 -14.40
N MET A 232 11.45 9.09 -15.37
CA MET A 232 11.73 9.34 -16.79
C MET A 232 10.88 10.49 -17.34
N VAL A 233 9.58 10.49 -17.05
CA VAL A 233 8.64 11.36 -17.76
C VAL A 233 8.34 12.67 -17.04
N LEU A 234 8.58 12.75 -15.72
CA LEU A 234 8.34 13.94 -14.92
C LEU A 234 9.61 14.72 -14.60
N ASP A 235 9.48 16.03 -14.45
CA ASP A 235 10.49 16.89 -13.83
C ASP A 235 10.37 16.91 -12.29
N ARG A 236 11.25 17.68 -11.63
CA ARG A 236 11.32 17.80 -10.16
C ARG A 236 10.11 18.53 -9.54
N GLN A 237 9.21 19.07 -10.37
CA GLN A 237 7.95 19.71 -9.98
C GLN A 237 6.73 18.92 -10.45
N LEU A 238 6.91 17.61 -10.73
CA LEU A 238 5.88 16.67 -11.16
C LEU A 238 5.24 17.01 -12.52
N ARG A 239 5.87 17.88 -13.33
CA ARG A 239 5.38 18.22 -14.67
C ARG A 239 5.88 17.23 -15.71
N LEU A 240 5.10 16.95 -16.74
CA LEU A 240 5.62 16.24 -17.92
C LEU A 240 6.75 17.04 -18.55
N ARG A 241 7.86 16.37 -18.86
CA ARG A 241 9.01 17.00 -19.53
C ARG A 241 8.66 17.61 -20.88
N ASN A 242 7.75 16.97 -21.62
CA ASN A 242 7.32 17.41 -22.95
C ASN A 242 6.04 18.28 -22.94
N ALA A 243 5.43 18.47 -21.77
CA ALA A 243 4.18 19.22 -21.60
C ALA A 243 4.15 19.87 -20.21
N GLY A 244 4.92 20.94 -20.03
CA GLY A 244 5.13 21.59 -18.73
C GLY A 244 3.86 22.14 -18.06
N HIS A 245 2.76 22.31 -18.80
CA HIS A 245 1.47 22.70 -18.23
C HIS A 245 0.75 21.55 -17.52
N ILE A 246 1.18 20.30 -17.71
CA ILE A 246 0.56 19.09 -17.15
C ILE A 246 1.43 18.55 -16.02
N ARG A 247 0.83 18.42 -14.82
CA ARG A 247 1.39 17.72 -13.67
C ARG A 247 0.66 16.42 -13.40
N PHE A 248 1.34 15.51 -12.72
CA PHE A 248 0.74 14.29 -12.19
C PHE A 248 0.80 14.26 -10.67
N ALA A 249 -0.21 13.68 -10.05
CA ALA A 249 -0.26 13.51 -8.61
C ALA A 249 -1.00 12.25 -8.16
N GLY A 250 -0.74 11.81 -6.94
CA GLY A 250 -1.35 10.60 -6.40
C GLY A 250 -0.69 9.33 -6.95
N GLN A 251 -1.36 8.19 -6.78
CA GLN A 251 -0.75 6.89 -7.07
C GLN A 251 -0.20 6.77 -8.50
N ILE A 252 -0.81 7.43 -9.50
CA ILE A 252 -0.34 7.39 -10.88
C ILE A 252 1.13 7.83 -11.05
N THR A 253 1.70 8.57 -10.10
CA THR A 253 3.13 8.94 -10.08
C THR A 253 4.05 7.85 -9.52
N GLY A 254 3.55 6.65 -9.21
CA GLY A 254 4.34 5.62 -8.52
C GLY A 254 4.57 5.90 -7.03
N CYS A 255 3.70 6.70 -6.38
CA CYS A 255 3.58 6.64 -4.92
C CYS A 255 2.50 5.62 -4.55
N GLU A 256 2.56 5.03 -3.36
CA GLU A 256 1.53 4.08 -2.92
C GLU A 256 1.05 4.37 -1.51
N GLY A 257 -0.28 4.30 -1.33
CA GLY A 257 -0.96 4.61 -0.08
C GLY A 257 -1.76 5.91 -0.16
N TYR A 258 -2.80 5.99 0.68
CA TYR A 258 -3.68 7.16 0.71
C TYR A 258 -2.94 8.42 1.19
N VAL A 259 -2.05 8.26 2.19
CA VAL A 259 -1.29 9.37 2.78
C VAL A 259 -0.24 9.88 1.79
N GLU A 260 0.47 8.97 1.13
CA GLU A 260 1.44 9.25 0.08
C GLU A 260 0.79 9.93 -1.12
N SER A 261 -0.37 9.44 -1.56
CA SER A 261 -1.13 10.06 -2.65
C SER A 261 -1.58 11.48 -2.30
N ALA A 262 -2.07 11.69 -1.07
CA ALA A 262 -2.43 13.01 -0.57
C ALA A 262 -1.21 13.94 -0.44
N ALA A 263 -0.05 13.41 -0.05
CA ALA A 263 1.19 14.16 0.05
C ALA A 263 1.69 14.64 -1.32
N ILE A 264 1.72 13.77 -2.33
CA ILE A 264 2.05 14.16 -3.70
C ILE A 264 1.02 15.16 -4.24
N GLY A 265 -0.28 14.93 -3.99
CA GLY A 265 -1.35 15.86 -4.34
C GLY A 265 -1.17 17.26 -3.74
N LEU A 266 -0.84 17.32 -2.45
CA LEU A 266 -0.53 18.57 -1.76
C LEU A 266 0.64 19.30 -2.43
N MET A 267 1.74 18.60 -2.70
CA MET A 267 2.93 19.21 -3.33
C MET A 267 2.62 19.69 -4.75
N ALA A 268 1.92 18.90 -5.57
CA ALA A 268 1.50 19.30 -6.91
C ALA A 268 0.61 20.54 -6.89
N GLY A 269 -0.34 20.63 -5.94
CA GLY A 269 -1.19 21.80 -5.75
C GLY A 269 -0.39 23.04 -5.35
N LEU A 270 0.55 22.90 -4.40
CA LEU A 270 1.39 24.02 -4.00
C LEU A 270 2.33 24.50 -5.13
N MET A 271 2.86 23.58 -5.94
CA MET A 271 3.69 23.90 -7.11
C MET A 271 2.88 24.62 -8.18
N ALA A 272 1.66 24.14 -8.48
CA ALA A 272 0.77 24.79 -9.44
C ALA A 272 0.36 26.19 -8.97
N ALA A 273 0.08 26.36 -7.67
CA ALA A 273 -0.23 27.66 -7.09
C ALA A 273 0.96 28.64 -7.15
N ALA A 274 2.18 28.17 -6.89
CA ALA A 274 3.39 28.98 -7.03
C ALA A 274 3.61 29.41 -8.48
N GLU A 275 3.51 28.48 -9.43
CA GLU A 275 3.64 28.79 -10.87
C GLU A 275 2.58 29.78 -11.34
N HIS A 276 1.33 29.62 -10.90
CA HIS A 276 0.26 30.56 -11.22
C HIS A 276 0.52 31.98 -10.71
N ARG A 277 1.22 32.12 -9.58
CA ARG A 277 1.62 33.41 -9.01
C ARG A 277 2.97 33.93 -9.55
N GLY A 278 3.66 33.17 -10.38
CA GLY A 278 5.01 33.49 -10.84
C GLY A 278 6.06 33.44 -9.72
N GLU A 279 5.82 32.63 -8.68
CA GLU A 279 6.71 32.43 -7.55
C GLU A 279 7.61 31.21 -7.74
N ASP A 280 8.82 31.27 -7.19
CA ASP A 280 9.71 30.12 -7.14
C ASP A 280 9.25 29.07 -6.12
N TRP A 281 9.32 27.80 -6.51
CA TRP A 281 9.04 26.67 -5.62
C TRP A 281 10.32 26.12 -4.99
N THR A 282 10.32 26.00 -3.66
CA THR A 282 11.36 25.27 -2.91
C THR A 282 10.80 23.93 -2.39
N PRO A 283 11.39 22.77 -2.77
CA PRO A 283 10.90 21.47 -2.32
C PRO A 283 11.17 21.23 -0.83
N PRO A 284 10.36 20.37 -0.16
CA PRO A 284 10.67 19.94 1.20
C PRO A 284 12.00 19.17 1.23
N PRO A 285 12.76 19.23 2.34
CA PRO A 285 14.06 18.56 2.42
C PRO A 285 13.95 17.03 2.22
N PRO A 286 14.93 16.38 1.55
CA PRO A 286 14.92 14.93 1.31
C PRO A 286 15.01 14.09 2.58
N THR A 287 15.36 14.72 3.70
CA THR A 287 15.34 14.14 5.05
C THR A 287 13.93 14.02 5.65
N THR A 288 12.91 14.56 4.98
CA THR A 288 11.50 14.48 5.37
C THR A 288 10.77 13.43 4.54
N ALA A 289 9.63 12.92 5.03
CA ALA A 289 8.79 11.98 4.27
C ALA A 289 8.32 12.57 2.94
N LEU A 290 7.95 13.86 2.93
CA LEU A 290 7.51 14.56 1.71
C LEU A 290 8.63 14.66 0.68
N GLY A 291 9.82 15.11 1.11
CA GLY A 291 10.96 15.28 0.22
C GLY A 291 11.53 13.95 -0.28
N ALA A 292 11.62 12.95 0.59
CA ALA A 292 12.06 11.60 0.21
C ALA A 292 11.11 10.96 -0.81
N LEU A 293 9.79 11.08 -0.60
CA LEU A 293 8.80 10.56 -1.54
C LEU A 293 8.81 11.33 -2.87
N LEU A 294 8.94 12.66 -2.83
CA LEU A 294 9.07 13.49 -4.03
C LEU A 294 10.33 13.12 -4.83
N GLY A 295 11.46 12.91 -4.16
CA GLY A 295 12.71 12.47 -4.76
C GLY A 295 12.56 11.12 -5.47
N HIS A 296 11.97 10.13 -4.78
CA HIS A 296 11.68 8.80 -5.36
C HIS A 296 10.92 8.90 -6.68
N VAL A 297 9.84 9.68 -6.72
CA VAL A 297 8.99 9.78 -7.92
C VAL A 297 9.54 10.70 -9.01
N THR A 298 10.48 11.61 -8.70
CA THR A 298 11.01 12.60 -9.69
C THR A 298 12.48 12.39 -10.10
N GLY A 299 13.09 11.28 -9.67
CA GLY A 299 14.31 10.76 -10.28
C GLY A 299 15.50 10.52 -9.34
N ASP A 300 15.25 10.22 -8.07
CA ASP A 300 16.25 9.61 -7.19
C ASP A 300 16.16 8.07 -7.22
N ALA A 301 15.15 7.53 -7.90
CA ALA A 301 15.03 6.11 -8.21
C ALA A 301 15.60 5.78 -9.59
N GLU A 302 16.20 4.59 -9.72
CA GLU A 302 16.69 4.07 -10.99
C GLU A 302 15.52 3.78 -11.94
N ALA A 303 15.44 4.52 -13.03
CA ALA A 303 14.32 4.49 -13.98
C ALA A 303 13.99 3.08 -14.50
N GLU A 304 15.01 2.24 -14.76
CA GLU A 304 14.83 0.89 -15.29
C GLU A 304 14.15 -0.07 -14.30
N THR A 305 14.29 0.19 -13.01
CA THR A 305 13.76 -0.65 -11.92
C THR A 305 12.72 0.09 -11.08
N PHE A 306 12.25 1.25 -11.55
CA PHE A 306 11.31 2.08 -10.83
C PHE A 306 10.02 1.32 -10.57
N GLN A 307 9.63 1.27 -9.30
CA GLN A 307 8.39 0.69 -8.84
C GLN A 307 7.64 1.69 -7.96
N PRO A 308 6.30 1.59 -7.92
CA PRO A 308 5.52 2.25 -6.90
C PRO A 308 6.08 1.97 -5.51
N MET A 309 6.03 2.95 -4.62
CA MET A 309 6.61 2.83 -3.29
C MET A 309 5.83 3.63 -2.28
N ASN A 310 5.57 3.02 -1.12
CA ASN A 310 5.11 3.71 0.07
C ASN A 310 6.31 4.32 0.83
N VAL A 311 6.05 5.30 1.70
CA VAL A 311 7.16 5.93 2.42
C VAL A 311 7.80 4.93 3.39
N ASN A 312 9.12 4.78 3.30
CA ASN A 312 9.90 3.92 4.19
C ASN A 312 11.28 4.54 4.47
N PHE A 313 11.92 4.13 5.57
CA PHE A 313 13.22 4.70 5.99
C PHE A 313 14.37 4.47 4.99
N GLY A 314 14.20 3.59 4.00
CA GLY A 314 15.16 3.41 2.92
C GLY A 314 15.23 4.58 1.94
N LEU A 315 14.15 5.37 1.83
CA LEU A 315 14.10 6.56 0.97
C LEU A 315 14.84 7.77 1.57
N PHE A 316 15.16 7.72 2.87
CA PHE A 316 15.72 8.86 3.59
C PHE A 316 17.25 8.81 3.53
N PRO A 317 17.94 9.96 3.36
CA PRO A 317 19.39 10.04 3.45
C PRO A 317 19.91 9.38 4.75
N PRO A 318 20.91 8.49 4.70
CA PRO A 318 21.29 7.67 5.85
C PRO A 318 21.74 8.51 7.05
N LEU A 319 21.51 7.97 8.25
CA LEU A 319 22.13 8.47 9.48
C LEU A 319 23.35 7.60 9.81
N HIS A 320 24.54 8.19 9.74
CA HIS A 320 25.77 7.57 10.20
C HIS A 320 25.81 7.58 11.74
N GLU A 321 26.45 6.58 12.35
CA GLU A 321 26.76 6.56 13.79
C GLU A 321 25.57 6.44 14.76
N VAL A 322 24.37 6.07 14.30
CA VAL A 322 23.22 5.79 15.18
C VAL A 322 23.01 4.29 15.41
N LYS A 323 22.92 3.90 16.69
CA LYS A 323 22.63 2.52 17.11
C LYS A 323 21.27 2.04 16.55
N LYS A 324 21.18 0.77 16.15
CA LYS A 324 19.99 0.17 15.51
C LYS A 324 18.67 0.46 16.26
N LYS A 325 18.69 0.41 17.60
CA LYS A 325 17.49 0.65 18.44
C LYS A 325 16.99 2.10 18.38
N GLN A 326 17.87 3.07 18.18
CA GLN A 326 17.56 4.52 18.18
C GLN A 326 17.34 5.08 16.76
N ARG A 327 17.64 4.29 15.73
CA ARG A 327 17.70 4.77 14.34
C ARG A 327 16.37 5.36 13.85
N LYS A 328 15.24 4.69 14.12
CA LYS A 328 13.91 5.16 13.69
C LYS A 328 13.52 6.49 14.35
N GLU A 329 13.82 6.62 15.64
CA GLU A 329 13.57 7.85 16.40
C GLU A 329 14.44 8.98 15.89
N ALA A 330 15.74 8.73 15.65
CA ALA A 330 16.66 9.72 15.10
C ALA A 330 16.24 10.22 13.70
N TYR A 331 15.82 9.32 12.80
CA TYR A 331 15.26 9.72 11.50
C TYR A 331 14.04 10.63 11.67
N THR A 332 13.13 10.26 12.57
CA THR A 332 11.90 11.00 12.81
C THR A 332 12.18 12.37 13.43
N ALA A 333 13.13 12.46 14.36
CA ALA A 333 13.54 13.71 14.99
C ALA A 333 14.16 14.69 13.98
N ARG A 334 15.10 14.22 13.14
CA ARG A 334 15.67 15.02 12.05
C ARG A 334 14.59 15.47 11.06
N ALA A 335 13.73 14.56 10.61
CA ALA A 335 12.66 14.88 9.68
C ALA A 335 11.71 15.95 10.22
N LYS A 336 11.37 15.91 11.53
CA LYS A 336 10.52 16.92 12.17
C LYS A 336 11.19 18.29 12.23
N ALA A 337 12.49 18.34 12.57
CA ALA A 337 13.25 19.59 12.62
C ALA A 337 13.32 20.23 11.22
N ASP A 338 13.77 19.47 10.22
CA ASP A 338 13.97 19.96 8.85
C ASP A 338 12.63 20.36 8.19
N LEU A 339 11.55 19.60 8.46
CA LEU A 339 10.21 19.99 7.99
C LEU A 339 9.73 21.28 8.68
N GLY A 340 10.04 21.46 9.96
CA GLY A 340 9.71 22.67 10.71
C GLY A 340 10.40 23.91 10.14
N GLU A 341 11.69 23.81 9.81
CA GLU A 341 12.46 24.87 9.17
C GLU A 341 11.89 25.21 7.78
N TRP A 342 11.58 24.19 6.97
CA TRP A 342 10.96 24.40 5.66
C TRP A 342 9.57 25.02 5.76
N LEU A 343 8.74 24.64 6.74
CA LEU A 343 7.43 25.27 6.94
C LEU A 343 7.56 26.72 7.41
N ALA A 344 8.59 27.05 8.19
CA ALA A 344 8.84 28.40 8.68
C ALA A 344 9.34 29.36 7.58
N SER A 345 10.02 28.84 6.55
CA SER A 345 10.49 29.66 5.42
C SER A 345 9.38 29.97 4.40
N ARG A 346 8.22 29.33 4.51
CA ARG A 346 7.10 29.54 3.60
C ARG A 346 6.16 30.62 4.10
N GLU A 347 5.75 31.49 3.17
CA GLU A 347 4.68 32.45 3.44
C GLU A 347 3.36 31.69 3.68
N ARG A 348 2.72 31.99 4.80
CA ARG A 348 1.39 31.45 5.11
C ARG A 348 0.35 32.32 4.43
N VAL A 349 -0.23 31.83 3.36
CA VAL A 349 -1.41 32.45 2.75
C VAL A 349 -2.65 31.91 3.48
N PRO A 350 -3.45 32.76 4.14
CA PRO A 350 -4.74 32.34 4.70
C PRO A 350 -5.62 31.76 3.58
N ALA A 351 -6.24 30.61 3.85
CA ALA A 351 -7.17 29.96 2.93
C ALA A 351 -8.43 30.79 2.68
#